data_AF-A0A6I1HQH9-F1
#
_entry.id   AF-A0A6I1HQH9-F1
#
_cell.length_a   1.000
_cell.length_b   1.000
_cell.length_c   1.000
_cell.angle_alpha   90.00
_cell.angle_beta   90.00
_cell.angle_gamma   90.00
#
_symmetry.space_group_name_H-M   'P 1'
#
loop_
_entity.id
_entity.type
_entity.pdbx_description
1 polymer ?
#
loop_
_entity_poly.entity_id
_entity_poly.type
_entity_poly.pdbx_seq_one_letter_code
_entity_poly.pdbx_strand_id
1 'polypeptide(L)'
;MISPAFAAILAGGRAQFNGRAAEARRRFPSLDMAAFGVFLHDGVDPLVAAVAAAAPERAGSVTLAAYDMALELVGHGLAGPAAKNPFLNTVWRELAPALAPLLATAPIEVLGMLSNAAIHVGGVAGARPAQWQRELAALAPQVTTLAQLRAVGQVLAWRAGVAHFRQGALAAADTLPHALALAAFGEPGAHWPQVHAQLLDYPWRGNADGREFGSFSGLGGDFGTPPQVRATPDGFVVRSAERHFLLVADAYGAVLHGATAEEYAQAQTGRPASVRVDGASVHIGARSIALDLPAGDIALAANAHTLAITSPWTHAIRLLPLA
;
A
#
# COMPACT_ATOMS: atom_id res chain seq x y z
N MET A 1 6.57 -30.96 2.74
CA MET A 1 5.73 -32.01 2.12
C MET A 1 4.38 -31.38 1.82
N ILE A 2 3.83 -31.63 0.64
CA ILE A 2 2.49 -31.14 0.27
C ILE A 2 1.42 -31.82 1.14
N SER A 3 0.37 -31.09 1.52
CA SER A 3 -0.73 -31.59 2.33
C SER A 3 -1.45 -32.77 1.66
N PRO A 4 -2.03 -33.70 2.45
CA PRO A 4 -2.79 -34.82 1.90
C PRO A 4 -3.95 -34.39 1.00
N ALA A 5 -4.61 -33.27 1.34
CA ALA A 5 -5.72 -32.72 0.56
C ALA A 5 -5.25 -32.29 -0.83
N PHE A 6 -4.19 -31.49 -0.90
CA PHE A 6 -3.68 -31.01 -2.19
C PHE A 6 -3.10 -32.16 -3.02
N ALA A 7 -2.38 -33.10 -2.39
CA ALA A 7 -1.87 -34.29 -3.06
C ALA A 7 -2.98 -35.15 -3.68
N ALA A 8 -4.09 -35.37 -2.96
CA ALA A 8 -5.23 -36.13 -3.47
C ALA A 8 -5.91 -35.45 -4.67
N ILE A 9 -6.08 -34.12 -4.62
CA ILE A 9 -6.66 -33.34 -5.73
C ILE A 9 -5.76 -33.40 -6.97
N LEU A 10 -4.44 -33.19 -6.80
CA LEU A 10 -3.49 -33.28 -7.90
C LEU A 10 -3.43 -34.69 -8.50
N ALA A 11 -3.47 -35.73 -7.67
CA ALA A 11 -3.48 -37.12 -8.14
C ALA A 11 -4.75 -37.43 -8.93
N GLY A 12 -5.92 -37.03 -8.45
CA GLY A 12 -7.20 -37.21 -9.13
C GLY A 12 -7.30 -36.41 -10.44
N GLY A 13 -6.65 -35.25 -10.52
CA GLY A 13 -6.66 -34.35 -11.69
C GLY A 13 -5.39 -34.40 -12.55
N ARG A 14 -4.52 -35.41 -12.41
CA ARG A 14 -3.16 -35.41 -12.96
C ARG A 14 -3.06 -35.01 -14.43
N ALA A 15 -3.92 -35.57 -15.29
CA ALA A 15 -3.93 -35.27 -16.72
C ALA A 15 -4.26 -33.79 -16.99
N GLN A 16 -5.24 -33.23 -16.25
CA GLN A 16 -5.68 -31.84 -16.38
C GLN A 16 -4.56 -30.86 -15.95
N PHE A 17 -3.96 -31.06 -14.78
CA PHE A 17 -2.90 -30.17 -14.28
C PHE A 17 -1.64 -30.23 -15.14
N ASN A 18 -1.28 -31.41 -15.64
CA ASN A 18 -0.15 -31.57 -16.58
C ASN A 18 -0.42 -30.86 -17.92
N GLY A 19 -1.65 -30.95 -18.44
CA GLY A 19 -2.05 -30.24 -19.65
C GLY A 19 -1.88 -28.73 -19.52
N ARG A 20 -2.35 -28.15 -18.41
CA ARG A 20 -2.22 -26.72 -18.10
C ARG A 20 -0.77 -26.28 -17.95
N ALA A 21 0.06 -27.08 -17.25
CA ALA A 21 1.49 -26.79 -17.14
C ALA A 21 2.19 -26.79 -18.52
N ALA A 22 1.84 -27.74 -19.39
CA ALA A 22 2.38 -27.80 -20.74
C ALA A 22 1.95 -26.62 -21.60
N GLU A 23 0.71 -26.15 -21.45
CA GLU A 23 0.21 -24.95 -22.10
C GLU A 23 0.92 -23.68 -21.60
N ALA A 24 1.06 -23.53 -20.28
CA ALA A 24 1.77 -22.41 -19.69
C ALA A 24 3.23 -22.33 -20.13
N ARG A 25 3.94 -23.46 -20.28
CA ARG A 25 5.30 -23.48 -20.84
C ARG A 25 5.39 -22.99 -22.28
N ARG A 26 4.33 -23.17 -23.08
CA ARG A 26 4.26 -22.59 -24.43
C ARG A 26 4.02 -21.09 -24.39
N ARG A 27 3.17 -20.61 -23.47
CA ARG A 27 2.84 -19.19 -23.29
C ARG A 27 3.99 -18.40 -22.66
N PHE A 28 4.72 -19.00 -21.72
CA PHE A 28 5.82 -18.41 -20.97
C PHE A 28 7.09 -19.25 -21.16
N PRO A 29 7.89 -19.00 -22.23
CA PRO A 29 9.09 -19.79 -22.50
C PRO A 29 10.14 -19.76 -21.38
N SER A 30 10.14 -18.71 -20.55
CA SER A 30 11.02 -18.54 -19.39
C SER A 30 10.46 -19.12 -18.09
N LEU A 31 9.33 -19.84 -18.12
CA LEU A 31 8.73 -20.42 -16.93
C LEU A 31 9.65 -21.48 -16.30
N ASP A 32 10.15 -21.18 -15.11
CA ASP A 32 10.90 -22.11 -14.28
C ASP A 32 9.95 -23.05 -13.53
N MET A 33 9.90 -24.30 -13.96
CA MET A 33 9.05 -25.33 -13.36
C MET A 33 9.49 -25.71 -11.94
N ALA A 34 10.76 -25.53 -11.58
CA ALA A 34 11.23 -25.75 -10.21
C ALA A 34 10.72 -24.63 -9.29
N ALA A 35 10.85 -23.37 -9.72
CA ALA A 35 10.28 -22.22 -9.00
C ALA A 35 8.76 -22.34 -8.85
N PHE A 36 8.07 -22.79 -9.90
CA PHE A 36 6.63 -23.07 -9.85
C PHE A 36 6.31 -24.17 -8.82
N GLY A 37 7.06 -25.28 -8.81
CA GLY A 37 6.90 -26.33 -7.81
C GLY A 37 7.08 -25.84 -6.36
N VAL A 38 8.07 -24.98 -6.11
CA VAL A 38 8.26 -24.34 -4.81
C VAL A 38 7.07 -23.45 -4.44
N PHE A 39 6.57 -22.65 -5.39
CA PHE A 39 5.41 -21.79 -5.13
C PHE A 39 4.11 -22.58 -4.91
N LEU A 40 3.94 -23.71 -5.59
CA LEU A 40 2.83 -24.63 -5.30
C LEU A 40 2.90 -25.16 -3.87
N HIS A 41 4.09 -25.55 -3.40
CA HIS A 41 4.28 -26.04 -2.04
C HIS A 41 4.11 -24.93 -0.98
N ASP A 42 4.72 -23.78 -1.18
CA ASP A 42 4.78 -22.73 -0.15
C ASP A 42 3.61 -21.76 -0.17
N GLY A 43 2.96 -21.58 -1.32
CA GLY A 43 1.88 -20.60 -1.53
C GLY A 43 0.52 -21.27 -1.76
N VAL A 44 0.43 -22.26 -2.64
CA VAL A 44 -0.85 -22.88 -3.01
C VAL A 44 -1.28 -23.96 -2.01
N ASP A 45 -0.36 -24.77 -1.50
CA ASP A 45 -0.73 -25.84 -0.56
C ASP A 45 -1.41 -25.32 0.72
N PRO A 46 -0.91 -24.26 1.40
CA PRO A 46 -1.56 -23.78 2.62
C PRO A 46 -3.00 -23.30 2.41
N LEU A 47 -3.27 -22.62 1.29
CA LEU A 47 -4.63 -22.14 1.00
C LEU A 47 -5.56 -23.29 0.60
N VAL A 48 -5.06 -24.30 -0.13
CA VAL A 48 -5.85 -25.49 -0.47
C VAL A 48 -6.18 -26.29 0.79
N ALA A 49 -5.23 -26.45 1.71
CA ALA A 49 -5.46 -27.10 2.99
C ALA A 49 -6.50 -26.34 3.84
N ALA A 50 -6.42 -25.01 3.91
CA ALA A 50 -7.38 -24.20 4.65
C ALA A 50 -8.80 -24.27 4.06
N VAL A 51 -8.93 -24.22 2.73
CA VAL A 51 -10.23 -24.39 2.07
C VAL A 51 -10.75 -25.80 2.24
N ALA A 52 -9.91 -26.83 2.12
CA ALA A 52 -10.33 -28.21 2.33
C ALA A 52 -10.83 -28.46 3.76
N ALA A 53 -10.29 -27.76 4.76
CA ALA A 53 -10.76 -27.83 6.13
C ALA A 53 -12.11 -27.10 6.34
N ALA A 54 -12.33 -25.98 5.65
CA ALA A 54 -13.53 -25.15 5.83
C ALA A 54 -14.71 -25.53 4.90
N ALA A 55 -14.42 -25.94 3.67
CA ALA A 55 -15.36 -26.26 2.60
C ALA A 55 -14.76 -27.35 1.65
N PRO A 56 -14.68 -28.62 2.10
CA PRO A 56 -14.03 -29.71 1.35
C PRO A 56 -14.50 -29.84 -0.10
N GLU A 57 -15.79 -29.66 -0.34
CA GLU A 57 -16.44 -29.74 -1.66
C GLU A 57 -15.98 -28.64 -2.64
N ARG A 58 -15.42 -27.54 -2.13
CA ARG A 58 -14.90 -26.42 -2.93
C ARG A 58 -13.41 -26.52 -3.20
N ALA A 59 -12.68 -27.36 -2.45
CA ALA A 59 -11.23 -27.46 -2.52
C ALA A 59 -10.71 -27.76 -3.93
N GLY A 60 -11.39 -28.61 -4.70
CA GLY A 60 -11.02 -28.92 -6.09
C GLY A 60 -11.07 -27.70 -7.01
N SER A 61 -12.18 -26.94 -6.97
CA SER A 61 -12.33 -25.72 -7.77
C SER A 61 -11.35 -24.61 -7.38
N VAL A 62 -11.09 -24.46 -6.07
CA VAL A 62 -10.11 -23.47 -5.59
C VAL A 62 -8.70 -23.85 -6.01
N THR A 63 -8.34 -25.14 -5.89
CA THR A 63 -7.04 -25.65 -6.33
C THR A 63 -6.78 -25.34 -7.80
N LEU A 64 -7.79 -25.55 -8.66
CA LEU A 64 -7.67 -25.28 -10.09
C LEU A 64 -7.41 -23.79 -10.36
N ALA A 65 -8.19 -22.90 -9.75
CA ALA A 65 -8.03 -21.46 -9.89
C ALA A 65 -6.66 -20.97 -9.36
N ALA A 66 -6.24 -21.47 -8.20
CA ALA A 66 -4.96 -21.13 -7.59
C ALA A 66 -3.77 -21.63 -8.44
N TYR A 67 -3.88 -22.83 -9.02
CA TYR A 67 -2.87 -23.42 -9.90
C TYR A 67 -2.67 -22.60 -11.18
N ASP A 68 -3.76 -22.19 -11.82
CA ASP A 68 -3.69 -21.35 -13.03
C ASP A 68 -3.05 -20.00 -12.74
N MET A 69 -3.47 -19.34 -11.65
CA MET A 69 -2.91 -18.06 -11.28
C MET A 69 -1.44 -18.17 -10.85
N ALA A 70 -1.06 -19.26 -10.18
CA ALA A 70 0.33 -19.55 -9.86
C ALA A 70 1.21 -19.70 -11.11
N LEU A 71 0.70 -20.34 -12.18
CA LEU A 71 1.41 -20.41 -13.46
C LEU A 71 1.64 -19.04 -14.08
N GLU A 72 0.62 -18.16 -14.05
CA GLU A 72 0.75 -16.79 -14.57
C GLU A 72 1.73 -15.95 -13.74
N LEU A 73 1.60 -15.98 -12.41
CA LEU A 73 2.46 -15.18 -11.51
C LEU A 73 3.92 -15.61 -11.60
N VAL A 74 4.22 -16.91 -11.62
CA VAL A 74 5.59 -17.40 -11.77
C VAL A 74 6.10 -17.19 -13.20
N GLY A 75 5.25 -17.38 -14.21
CA GLY A 75 5.60 -17.13 -15.62
C GLY A 75 6.00 -15.67 -15.88
N HIS A 76 5.39 -14.72 -15.17
CA HIS A 76 5.75 -13.31 -15.20
C HIS A 76 6.88 -12.91 -14.22
N GLY A 77 7.43 -13.85 -13.45
CA GLY A 77 8.48 -13.59 -12.45
C GLY A 77 8.00 -12.75 -11.26
N LEU A 78 6.70 -12.70 -11.02
CA LEU A 78 6.07 -11.97 -9.91
C LEU A 78 6.04 -12.78 -8.61
N ALA A 79 6.00 -14.12 -8.73
CA ALA A 79 5.98 -15.05 -7.60
C ALA A 79 7.06 -16.13 -7.74
N GLY A 80 7.33 -16.82 -6.63
CA GLY A 80 8.36 -17.85 -6.52
C GLY A 80 9.70 -17.33 -5.97
N PRO A 81 10.71 -18.21 -5.82
CA PRO A 81 11.96 -17.89 -5.11
C PRO A 81 12.80 -16.77 -5.74
N ALA A 82 12.69 -16.59 -7.05
CA ALA A 82 13.43 -15.58 -7.80
C ALA A 82 12.66 -14.25 -8.00
N ALA A 83 11.48 -14.11 -7.41
CA ALA A 83 10.67 -12.90 -7.55
C ALA A 83 11.40 -11.69 -6.97
N LYS A 84 11.41 -10.57 -7.70
CA LYS A 84 12.05 -9.31 -7.27
C LYS A 84 11.48 -8.78 -5.96
N ASN A 85 10.20 -9.01 -5.72
CA ASN A 85 9.51 -8.66 -4.49
C ASN A 85 8.92 -9.93 -3.85
N PRO A 86 9.51 -10.45 -2.76
CA PRO A 86 9.03 -11.69 -2.14
C PRO A 86 7.71 -11.52 -1.37
N PHE A 87 7.22 -10.28 -1.20
CA PHE A 87 6.02 -10.00 -0.41
C PHE A 87 4.76 -10.67 -0.97
N LEU A 88 4.66 -10.85 -2.29
CA LEU A 88 3.54 -11.60 -2.87
C LEU A 88 3.52 -13.06 -2.36
N ASN A 89 4.69 -13.68 -2.20
CA ASN A 89 4.80 -15.04 -1.70
C ASN A 89 4.31 -15.15 -0.25
N THR A 90 4.58 -14.15 0.60
CA THR A 90 4.09 -14.15 1.99
C THR A 90 2.58 -13.96 2.06
N VAL A 91 2.02 -13.12 1.19
CA VAL A 91 0.56 -12.93 1.09
C VAL A 91 -0.16 -14.22 0.72
N TRP A 92 0.34 -14.96 -0.28
CA TRP A 92 -0.24 -16.26 -0.65
C TRP A 92 -0.09 -17.31 0.44
N ARG A 93 1.07 -17.34 1.11
CA ARG A 93 1.37 -18.32 2.16
C ARG A 93 0.59 -18.11 3.43
N GLU A 94 0.44 -16.86 3.87
CA GLU A 94 0.00 -16.52 5.23
C GLU A 94 -1.35 -15.82 5.27
N LEU A 95 -1.63 -14.93 4.32
CA LEU A 95 -2.88 -14.15 4.31
C LEU A 95 -4.00 -14.85 3.55
N ALA A 96 -3.74 -15.41 2.37
CA ALA A 96 -4.77 -16.08 1.57
C ALA A 96 -5.47 -17.22 2.36
N PRO A 97 -4.78 -18.09 3.13
CA PRO A 97 -5.44 -19.13 3.92
C PRO A 97 -6.41 -18.58 4.97
N ALA A 98 -6.13 -17.39 5.54
CA ALA A 98 -7.02 -16.75 6.51
C ALA A 98 -8.36 -16.31 5.90
N LEU A 99 -8.44 -16.23 4.57
CA LEU A 99 -9.63 -15.87 3.80
C LEU A 99 -10.28 -17.10 3.13
N ALA A 100 -10.04 -18.31 3.66
CA ALA A 100 -10.59 -19.56 3.13
C ALA A 100 -12.11 -19.55 2.86
N PRO A 101 -12.97 -18.97 3.71
CA PRO A 101 -14.40 -18.85 3.40
C PRO A 101 -14.71 -18.06 2.13
N LEU A 102 -13.96 -16.98 1.87
CA LEU A 102 -14.09 -16.20 0.64
C LEU A 102 -13.48 -16.91 -0.56
N LEU A 103 -12.34 -17.59 -0.39
CA LEU A 103 -11.73 -18.40 -1.45
C LEU A 103 -12.66 -19.53 -1.90
N ALA A 104 -13.41 -20.15 -0.99
CA ALA A 104 -14.37 -21.20 -1.32
C ALA A 104 -15.48 -20.69 -2.27
N THR A 105 -15.84 -19.41 -2.19
CA THR A 105 -16.91 -18.82 -3.00
C THR A 105 -16.42 -18.14 -4.27
N ALA A 106 -15.31 -17.40 -4.21
CA ALA A 106 -14.79 -16.58 -5.30
C ALA A 106 -13.25 -16.62 -5.39
N PRO A 107 -12.64 -17.78 -5.74
CA PRO A 107 -11.20 -17.97 -5.63
C PRO A 107 -10.39 -17.07 -6.57
N ILE A 108 -10.87 -16.84 -7.80
CA ILE A 108 -10.16 -16.04 -8.80
C ILE A 108 -10.13 -14.57 -8.34
N GLU A 109 -11.27 -14.04 -7.89
CA GLU A 109 -11.42 -12.66 -7.47
C GLU A 109 -10.64 -12.36 -6.20
N VAL A 110 -10.66 -13.27 -5.20
CA VAL A 110 -9.89 -13.11 -3.96
C VAL A 110 -8.40 -13.14 -4.25
N LEU A 111 -7.90 -14.16 -4.95
CA LEU A 111 -6.46 -14.29 -5.21
C LEU A 111 -5.95 -13.18 -6.11
N GLY A 112 -6.73 -12.76 -7.13
CA GLY A 112 -6.41 -11.63 -7.97
C GLY A 112 -6.34 -10.32 -7.17
N MET A 113 -7.30 -10.08 -6.28
CA MET A 113 -7.31 -8.89 -5.42
C MET A 113 -6.12 -8.85 -4.46
N LEU A 114 -5.82 -9.97 -3.78
CA LEU A 114 -4.69 -10.07 -2.87
C LEU A 114 -3.36 -9.90 -3.60
N SER A 115 -3.22 -10.50 -4.79
CA SER A 115 -1.98 -10.41 -5.57
C SER A 115 -1.73 -8.99 -6.06
N ASN A 116 -2.76 -8.34 -6.62
CA ASN A 116 -2.67 -6.96 -7.09
C ASN A 116 -2.37 -5.99 -5.93
N ALA A 117 -3.03 -6.17 -4.78
CA ALA A 117 -2.77 -5.36 -3.60
C ALA A 117 -1.34 -5.55 -3.08
N ALA A 118 -0.85 -6.80 -3.02
CA ALA A 118 0.52 -7.09 -2.59
C ALA A 118 1.58 -6.44 -3.50
N ILE A 119 1.39 -6.54 -4.82
CA ILE A 119 2.28 -5.91 -5.80
C ILE A 119 2.26 -4.39 -5.66
N HIS A 120 1.07 -3.79 -5.53
CA HIS A 120 0.93 -2.34 -5.44
C HIS A 120 1.49 -1.79 -4.14
N VAL A 121 1.06 -2.31 -2.98
CA VAL A 121 1.56 -1.87 -1.66
C VAL A 121 3.06 -2.12 -1.54
N GLY A 122 3.55 -3.26 -2.03
CA GLY A 122 4.98 -3.59 -2.06
C GLY A 122 5.82 -2.73 -3.00
N GLY A 123 5.20 -2.05 -3.98
CA GLY A 123 5.88 -1.17 -4.92
C GLY A 123 5.96 0.29 -4.49
N VAL A 124 5.19 0.71 -3.48
CA VAL A 124 5.19 2.09 -2.99
C VAL A 124 6.35 2.30 -2.02
N ALA A 125 7.28 3.19 -2.37
CA ALA A 125 8.39 3.55 -1.51
C ALA A 125 7.89 4.11 -0.16
N GLY A 126 8.47 3.64 0.95
CA GLY A 126 8.08 4.04 2.30
C GLY A 126 6.77 3.44 2.82
N ALA A 127 6.04 2.68 2.01
CA ALA A 127 4.91 1.90 2.50
C ALA A 127 5.38 0.77 3.42
N ARG A 128 4.45 0.23 4.22
CA ARG A 128 4.69 -0.82 5.22
C ARG A 128 3.88 -2.08 4.87
N PRO A 129 4.28 -2.87 3.84
CA PRO A 129 3.51 -4.03 3.38
C PRO A 129 3.26 -5.07 4.49
N ALA A 130 4.26 -5.30 5.35
CA ALA A 130 4.12 -6.23 6.48
C ALA A 130 3.09 -5.75 7.53
N GLN A 131 2.86 -4.43 7.67
CA GLN A 131 1.78 -3.90 8.49
C GLN A 131 0.43 -4.22 7.83
N TRP A 132 0.29 -3.91 6.54
CA TRP A 132 -0.93 -4.18 5.77
C TRP A 132 -1.35 -5.65 5.85
N GLN A 133 -0.42 -6.58 5.60
CA GLN A 133 -0.70 -8.02 5.64
C GLN A 133 -1.18 -8.46 7.02
N ARG A 134 -0.48 -8.04 8.08
CA ARG A 134 -0.78 -8.42 9.47
C ARG A 134 -2.13 -7.90 9.93
N GLU A 135 -2.44 -6.64 9.63
CA GLU A 135 -3.72 -6.03 10.01
C GLU A 135 -4.88 -6.63 9.21
N LEU A 136 -4.69 -6.93 7.92
CA LEU A 136 -5.72 -7.58 7.10
C LEU A 136 -5.98 -9.02 7.57
N ALA A 137 -4.93 -9.75 7.94
CA ALA A 137 -5.08 -11.09 8.52
C ALA A 137 -5.85 -11.05 9.85
N ALA A 138 -5.61 -10.06 10.71
CA ALA A 138 -6.34 -9.89 11.96
C ALA A 138 -7.84 -9.60 11.76
N LEU A 139 -8.20 -8.95 10.65
CA LEU A 139 -9.59 -8.64 10.29
C LEU A 139 -10.25 -9.69 9.42
N ALA A 140 -9.51 -10.64 8.85
CA ALA A 140 -10.02 -11.67 7.94
C ALA A 140 -11.26 -12.42 8.50
N PRO A 141 -11.34 -12.79 9.79
CA PRO A 141 -12.55 -13.44 10.35
C PRO A 141 -13.82 -12.59 10.30
N GLN A 142 -13.70 -11.26 10.20
CA GLN A 142 -14.83 -10.32 10.15
C GLN A 142 -15.21 -9.94 8.71
N VAL A 143 -14.39 -10.32 7.73
CA VAL A 143 -14.58 -9.99 6.31
C VAL A 143 -15.30 -11.15 5.63
N THR A 144 -16.58 -10.96 5.31
CA THR A 144 -17.47 -12.01 4.80
C THR A 144 -17.87 -11.82 3.34
N THR A 145 -17.51 -10.69 2.71
CA THR A 145 -17.79 -10.42 1.30
C THR A 145 -16.58 -9.86 0.55
N LEU A 146 -16.57 -10.01 -0.78
CA LEU A 146 -15.55 -9.41 -1.64
C LEU A 146 -15.50 -7.87 -1.53
N ALA A 147 -16.66 -7.23 -1.34
CA ALA A 147 -16.75 -5.78 -1.18
C ALA A 147 -16.06 -5.33 0.12
N GLN A 148 -16.28 -6.06 1.22
CA GLN A 148 -15.59 -5.81 2.49
C GLN A 148 -14.08 -6.04 2.36
N LEU A 149 -13.66 -7.13 1.70
CA LEU A 149 -12.23 -7.40 1.49
C LEU A 149 -11.55 -6.25 0.74
N ARG A 150 -12.18 -5.75 -0.33
CA ARG A 150 -11.67 -4.61 -1.10
C ARG A 150 -11.57 -3.36 -0.25
N ALA A 151 -12.64 -3.01 0.47
CA ALA A 151 -12.70 -1.79 1.26
C ALA A 151 -11.72 -1.80 2.44
N VAL A 152 -11.68 -2.89 3.22
CA VAL A 152 -10.70 -3.05 4.31
C VAL A 152 -9.28 -3.05 3.76
N GLY A 153 -9.01 -3.77 2.66
CA GLY A 153 -7.70 -3.78 2.03
C GLY A 153 -7.22 -2.38 1.61
N GLN A 154 -8.11 -1.54 1.10
CA GLN A 154 -7.82 -0.15 0.71
C GLN A 154 -7.55 0.75 1.92
N VAL A 155 -8.37 0.64 2.98
CA VAL A 155 -8.15 1.37 4.25
C VAL A 155 -6.80 1.02 4.85
N LEU A 156 -6.48 -0.27 4.93
CA LEU A 156 -5.21 -0.72 5.48
C LEU A 156 -4.03 -0.33 4.58
N ALA A 157 -4.20 -0.27 3.26
CA ALA A 157 -3.14 0.18 2.35
C ALA A 157 -2.82 1.66 2.59
N TRP A 158 -3.85 2.49 2.79
CA TRP A 158 -3.67 3.88 3.20
C TRP A 158 -2.92 3.97 4.55
N ARG A 159 -3.39 3.25 5.59
CA ARG A 159 -2.74 3.20 6.91
C ARG A 159 -1.31 2.67 6.88
N ALA A 160 -0.98 1.82 5.89
CA ALA A 160 0.36 1.33 5.65
C ALA A 160 1.27 2.33 4.91
N GLY A 161 0.78 3.51 4.52
CA GLY A 161 1.59 4.60 3.98
C GLY A 161 1.39 4.90 2.50
N VAL A 162 0.40 4.28 1.85
CA VAL A 162 -0.02 4.65 0.48
C VAL A 162 -0.86 5.94 0.56
N ALA A 163 -0.22 7.08 0.88
CA ALA A 163 -0.89 8.32 1.30
C ALA A 163 -1.94 8.84 0.30
N HIS A 164 -1.68 8.69 -1.00
CA HIS A 164 -2.62 9.09 -2.06
C HIS A 164 -3.93 8.27 -2.08
N PHE A 165 -4.04 7.18 -1.31
CA PHE A 165 -5.28 6.42 -1.16
C PHE A 165 -6.25 7.05 -0.16
N ARG A 166 -5.88 8.08 0.61
CA ARG A 166 -6.69 8.65 1.70
C ARG A 166 -8.17 8.84 1.35
N GLN A 167 -8.47 9.60 0.30
CA GLN A 167 -9.86 9.90 -0.07
C GLN A 167 -10.63 8.65 -0.49
N GLY A 168 -10.01 7.79 -1.30
CA GLY A 168 -10.61 6.52 -1.70
C GLY A 168 -10.81 5.56 -0.53
N ALA A 169 -9.90 5.56 0.44
CA ALA A 169 -9.98 4.74 1.65
C ALA A 169 -11.10 5.21 2.58
N LEU A 170 -11.30 6.52 2.75
CA LEU A 170 -12.42 7.07 3.50
C LEU A 170 -13.77 6.71 2.85
N ALA A 171 -13.88 6.94 1.54
CA ALA A 171 -15.07 6.56 0.78
C ALA A 171 -15.34 5.04 0.84
N ALA A 172 -14.30 4.21 0.81
CA ALA A 172 -14.44 2.77 0.97
C ALA A 172 -14.89 2.38 2.37
N ALA A 173 -14.38 3.05 3.42
CA ALA A 173 -14.77 2.81 4.80
C ALA A 173 -16.26 3.11 5.04
N ASP A 174 -16.84 4.10 4.35
CA ASP A 174 -18.28 4.40 4.41
C ASP A 174 -19.18 3.28 3.89
N THR A 175 -18.63 2.35 3.10
CA THR A 175 -19.37 1.17 2.59
C THR A 175 -19.35 -0.01 3.56
N LEU A 176 -18.54 0.05 4.63
CA LEU A 176 -18.37 -1.03 5.59
C LEU A 176 -19.41 -0.94 6.72
N PRO A 177 -19.76 -2.07 7.35
CA PRO A 177 -20.38 -2.03 8.66
C PRO A 177 -19.51 -1.22 9.63
N HIS A 178 -20.10 -0.31 10.42
CA HIS A 178 -19.34 0.62 11.27
C HIS A 178 -18.33 -0.08 12.19
N ALA A 179 -18.68 -1.25 12.76
CA ALA A 179 -17.77 -2.02 13.58
C ALA A 179 -16.50 -2.45 12.83
N LEU A 180 -16.63 -2.85 11.56
CA LEU A 180 -15.51 -3.26 10.72
C LEU A 180 -14.69 -2.05 10.25
N ALA A 181 -15.32 -0.93 9.92
CA ALA A 181 -14.61 0.32 9.61
C ALA A 181 -13.75 0.77 10.81
N LEU A 182 -14.34 0.81 12.00
CA LEU A 182 -13.65 1.17 13.25
C LEU A 182 -12.51 0.20 13.59
N ALA A 183 -12.73 -1.11 13.41
CA ALA A 183 -11.68 -2.11 13.58
C ALA A 183 -10.53 -1.90 12.58
N ALA A 184 -10.83 -1.51 11.33
CA ALA A 184 -9.83 -1.19 10.32
C ALA A 184 -9.01 0.07 10.62
N PHE A 185 -9.49 0.97 11.48
CA PHE A 185 -8.73 2.11 12.01
C PHE A 185 -8.09 1.84 13.37
N GLY A 186 -8.31 0.67 13.98
CA GLY A 186 -7.78 0.34 15.31
C GLY A 186 -8.53 1.03 16.45
N GLU A 187 -9.77 1.45 16.24
CA GLU A 187 -10.58 2.16 17.23
C GLU A 187 -11.90 1.44 17.53
N PRO A 188 -11.85 0.16 17.96
CA PRO A 188 -13.05 -0.58 18.31
C PRO A 188 -13.80 0.14 19.44
N GLY A 189 -15.09 0.38 19.25
CA GLY A 189 -15.96 1.04 20.24
C GLY A 189 -16.09 2.56 20.10
N ALA A 190 -15.35 3.21 19.19
CA ALA A 190 -15.59 4.61 18.86
C ALA A 190 -16.87 4.80 18.02
N HIS A 191 -17.19 6.04 17.66
CA HIS A 191 -18.34 6.38 16.82
C HIS A 191 -17.88 6.72 15.39
N TRP A 192 -18.26 5.91 14.40
CA TRP A 192 -17.75 6.04 13.03
C TRP A 192 -17.91 7.44 12.43
N PRO A 193 -19.09 8.11 12.46
CA PRO A 193 -19.24 9.47 11.94
C PRO A 193 -18.25 10.49 12.53
N GLN A 194 -17.93 10.37 13.82
CA GLN A 194 -16.96 11.25 14.48
C GLN A 194 -15.54 10.95 14.04
N VAL A 195 -15.16 9.67 13.97
CA VAL A 195 -13.84 9.24 13.50
C VAL A 195 -13.64 9.64 12.04
N HIS A 196 -14.64 9.44 11.18
CA HIS A 196 -14.63 9.83 9.78
C HIS A 196 -14.41 11.34 9.62
N ALA A 197 -15.21 12.17 10.30
CA ALA A 197 -15.05 13.62 10.27
C ALA A 197 -13.64 14.06 10.70
N GLN A 198 -13.12 13.48 11.79
CA GLN A 198 -11.74 13.75 12.23
C GLN A 198 -10.70 13.33 11.19
N LEU A 199 -10.86 12.16 10.58
CA LEU A 199 -9.92 11.68 9.57
C LEU A 199 -9.96 12.52 8.30
N LEU A 200 -11.09 13.18 7.99
CA LEU A 200 -11.25 14.08 6.85
C LEU A 200 -10.65 15.46 7.13
N ASP A 201 -10.91 16.02 8.32
CA ASP A 201 -10.46 17.37 8.70
C ASP A 201 -9.00 17.43 9.15
N TYR A 202 -8.48 16.31 9.69
CA TYR A 202 -7.13 16.22 10.25
C TYR A 202 -6.31 15.09 9.59
N PRO A 203 -5.73 15.31 8.40
CA PRO A 203 -4.88 14.31 7.73
C PRO A 203 -3.70 13.82 8.57
N TRP A 204 -3.23 14.65 9.51
CA TRP A 204 -2.10 14.36 10.39
C TRP A 204 -2.51 13.76 11.74
N ARG A 205 -3.76 13.31 11.90
CA ARG A 205 -4.25 12.70 13.14
C ARG A 205 -3.32 11.58 13.62
N GLY A 206 -2.83 11.70 14.85
CA GLY A 206 -1.89 10.75 15.45
C GLY A 206 -0.42 10.98 15.11
N ASN A 207 -0.08 12.04 14.36
CA ASN A 207 1.29 12.42 14.03
C ASN A 207 1.48 13.95 14.05
N ALA A 208 1.65 14.51 15.25
CA ALA A 208 1.83 15.95 15.46
C ALA A 208 3.21 16.47 15.00
N ASP A 209 4.21 15.60 14.98
CA ASP A 209 5.59 15.93 14.61
C ASP A 209 5.78 15.99 13.08
N GLY A 210 4.84 15.43 12.33
CA GLY A 210 4.90 15.39 10.87
C GLY A 210 5.84 14.32 10.36
N ARG A 211 6.50 14.57 9.23
CA ARG A 211 7.46 13.64 8.64
C ARG A 211 8.47 14.35 7.76
N GLU A 212 9.62 13.73 7.60
CA GLU A 212 10.59 14.09 6.58
C GLU A 212 10.41 13.18 5.36
N PHE A 213 10.57 13.74 4.16
CA PHE A 213 10.44 13.01 2.90
C PHE A 213 11.53 13.41 1.91
N GLY A 214 12.07 12.43 1.20
CA GLY A 214 13.08 12.64 0.17
C GLY A 214 14.50 12.61 0.69
N SER A 215 15.42 12.29 -0.21
CA SER A 215 16.87 12.32 0.00
C SER A 215 17.58 12.46 -1.35
N PHE A 216 18.91 12.56 -1.33
CA PHE A 216 19.71 12.74 -2.54
C PHE A 216 19.67 11.50 -3.45
N SER A 217 19.41 11.68 -4.73
CA SER A 217 19.28 10.58 -5.69
C SER A 217 20.57 9.79 -5.92
N GLY A 218 21.74 10.40 -5.73
CA GLY A 218 23.02 9.69 -5.75
C GLY A 218 23.19 8.66 -4.64
N LEU A 219 22.34 8.70 -3.61
CA LEU A 219 22.25 7.71 -2.53
C LEU A 219 20.94 6.91 -2.58
N GLY A 220 20.27 6.87 -3.74
CA GLY A 220 19.01 6.15 -3.94
C GLY A 220 17.75 6.94 -3.54
N GLY A 221 17.88 8.22 -3.25
CA GLY A 221 16.75 9.12 -2.96
C GLY A 221 16.02 9.65 -4.20
N ASP A 222 15.06 10.54 -3.95
CA ASP A 222 14.15 11.05 -4.97
C ASP A 222 14.70 12.25 -5.76
N PHE A 223 15.58 13.05 -5.15
CA PHE A 223 15.89 14.39 -5.64
C PHE A 223 17.36 14.52 -6.03
N GLY A 224 17.62 14.94 -7.27
CA GLY A 224 18.98 15.19 -7.79
C GLY A 224 19.52 16.58 -7.45
N THR A 225 18.63 17.50 -7.09
CA THR A 225 18.95 18.81 -6.51
C THR A 225 18.00 19.08 -5.34
N PRO A 226 18.35 19.97 -4.41
CA PRO A 226 17.45 20.41 -3.35
C PRO A 226 16.06 20.74 -3.91
N PRO A 227 14.99 20.14 -3.36
CA PRO A 227 13.65 20.29 -3.89
C PRO A 227 13.11 21.69 -3.65
N GLN A 228 12.36 22.20 -4.61
CA GLN A 228 11.56 23.41 -4.47
C GLN A 228 10.09 23.04 -4.52
N VAL A 229 9.29 23.66 -3.65
CA VAL A 229 7.94 23.20 -3.37
C VAL A 229 6.93 24.32 -3.52
N ARG A 230 5.79 24.01 -4.12
CA ARG A 230 4.61 24.87 -4.21
C ARG A 230 3.36 24.10 -3.79
N ALA A 231 2.43 24.77 -3.13
CA ALA A 231 1.25 24.13 -2.57
C ALA A 231 0.12 24.01 -3.59
N THR A 232 -0.64 22.92 -3.49
CA THR A 232 -1.90 22.69 -4.20
C THR A 232 -2.97 22.22 -3.20
N PRO A 233 -4.25 22.17 -3.60
CA PRO A 233 -5.29 21.57 -2.77
C PRO A 233 -5.01 20.10 -2.41
N ASP A 234 -4.42 19.34 -3.34
CA ASP A 234 -4.20 17.89 -3.19
C ASP A 234 -2.86 17.52 -2.54
N GLY A 235 -1.94 18.47 -2.41
CA GLY A 235 -0.60 18.23 -1.88
C GLY A 235 0.37 19.33 -2.27
N PHE A 236 1.52 18.92 -2.81
CA PHE A 236 2.59 19.84 -3.17
C PHE A 236 3.22 19.47 -4.51
N VAL A 237 3.32 20.41 -5.45
CA VAL A 237 4.14 20.19 -6.64
C VAL A 237 5.59 20.51 -6.30
N VAL A 238 6.46 19.54 -6.55
CA VAL A 238 7.88 19.56 -6.24
C VAL A 238 8.68 19.61 -7.52
N ARG A 239 9.66 20.52 -7.59
CA ARG A 239 10.66 20.58 -8.65
C ARG A 239 12.03 20.19 -8.11
N SER A 240 12.70 19.27 -8.80
CA SER A 240 14.12 18.93 -8.56
C SER A 240 14.82 18.80 -9.91
N ALA A 241 15.71 19.76 -10.20
CA ALA A 241 16.20 20.05 -11.55
C ALA A 241 15.05 20.13 -12.57
N GLU A 242 15.12 19.37 -13.65
CA GLU A 242 14.10 19.31 -14.72
C GLU A 242 12.89 18.43 -14.38
N ARG A 243 12.94 17.69 -13.26
CA ARG A 243 11.89 16.74 -12.88
C ARG A 243 10.85 17.40 -11.98
N HIS A 244 9.59 17.05 -12.23
CA HIS A 244 8.43 17.58 -11.51
C HIS A 244 7.61 16.42 -10.94
N PHE A 245 7.12 16.60 -9.71
CA PHE A 245 6.38 15.58 -8.99
C PHE A 245 5.23 16.19 -8.18
N LEU A 246 4.18 15.40 -7.94
CA LEU A 246 3.18 15.71 -6.93
C LEU A 246 3.48 14.90 -5.68
N LEU A 247 3.82 15.57 -4.58
CA LEU A 247 3.98 15.00 -3.26
C LEU A 247 2.64 15.03 -2.52
N VAL A 248 2.11 13.84 -2.23
CA VAL A 248 0.94 13.65 -1.37
C VAL A 248 1.39 13.03 -0.06
N ALA A 249 0.99 13.62 1.06
CA ALA A 249 1.44 13.20 2.38
C ALA A 249 0.42 13.44 3.49
N ASP A 250 0.46 12.57 4.49
CA ASP A 250 -0.40 12.61 5.67
C ASP A 250 0.26 11.89 6.87
N ALA A 251 -0.52 11.63 7.92
CA ALA A 251 -0.07 10.90 9.11
C ALA A 251 0.58 9.56 8.79
N TYR A 252 0.09 8.84 7.77
CA TYR A 252 0.48 7.47 7.48
C TYR A 252 1.63 7.36 6.49
N GLY A 253 1.77 8.29 5.54
CA GLY A 253 2.82 8.21 4.53
C GLY A 253 3.07 9.48 3.75
N ALA A 254 3.99 9.38 2.80
CA ALA A 254 4.27 10.39 1.78
C ALA A 254 4.71 9.69 0.50
N VAL A 255 4.16 10.09 -0.65
CA VAL A 255 4.38 9.46 -1.95
C VAL A 255 4.53 10.53 -3.03
N LEU A 256 5.46 10.31 -3.97
CA LEU A 256 5.57 11.12 -5.19
C LEU A 256 4.82 10.46 -6.35
N HIS A 257 4.06 11.27 -7.06
CA HIS A 257 3.53 10.98 -8.39
C HIS A 257 4.19 11.86 -9.44
N GLY A 258 4.13 11.47 -10.70
CA GLY A 258 4.57 12.35 -11.79
C GLY A 258 3.74 13.62 -11.84
N ALA A 259 4.39 14.75 -12.08
CA ALA A 259 3.74 16.03 -12.37
C ALA A 259 4.48 16.74 -13.50
N THR A 260 3.94 17.87 -13.92
CA THR A 260 4.41 18.67 -15.05
C THR A 260 4.96 20.03 -14.60
N ALA A 261 5.75 20.65 -15.46
CA ALA A 261 6.22 22.02 -15.25
C ALA A 261 5.07 23.03 -15.23
N GLU A 262 3.99 22.77 -15.97
CA GLU A 262 2.78 23.61 -15.99
C GLU A 262 2.06 23.58 -14.65
N GLU A 263 1.84 22.39 -14.08
CA GLU A 263 1.26 22.25 -12.73
C GLU A 263 2.10 22.98 -11.67
N TYR A 264 3.43 22.91 -11.77
CA TYR A 264 4.32 23.67 -10.87
C TYR A 264 4.20 25.18 -11.07
N ALA A 265 4.09 25.65 -12.32
CA ALA A 265 3.95 27.06 -12.62
C ALA A 265 2.63 27.64 -12.08
N GLN A 266 1.54 26.87 -12.13
CA GLN A 266 0.20 27.25 -11.68
C GLN A 266 0.01 27.10 -10.15
N ALA A 267 0.83 26.29 -9.48
CA ALA A 267 0.73 26.05 -8.04
C ALA A 267 0.98 27.30 -7.18
N GLN A 268 0.34 27.34 -6.02
CA GLN A 268 0.36 28.51 -5.13
C GLN A 268 1.69 28.63 -4.40
N THR A 269 2.15 29.87 -4.24
CA THR A 269 3.34 30.25 -3.45
C THR A 269 2.97 30.95 -2.14
N GLY A 270 1.67 31.10 -1.87
CA GLY A 270 1.17 31.78 -0.68
C GLY A 270 1.45 31.02 0.62
N ARG A 271 1.56 31.76 1.72
CA ARG A 271 1.75 31.22 3.07
C ARG A 271 0.64 31.72 3.99
N PRO A 272 0.05 30.86 4.86
CA PRO A 272 -0.88 31.30 5.89
C PRO A 272 -0.25 32.33 6.83
N ALA A 273 -1.02 33.30 7.31
CA ALA A 273 -0.55 34.33 8.25
C ALA A 273 -0.11 33.75 9.62
N SER A 274 -0.60 32.56 9.95
CA SER A 274 -0.25 31.79 11.16
C SER A 274 1.14 31.17 11.12
N VAL A 275 1.80 31.15 9.95
CA VAL A 275 3.14 30.59 9.79
C VAL A 275 4.15 31.71 9.67
N ARG A 276 5.21 31.68 10.50
CA ARG A 276 6.31 32.65 10.47
C ARG A 276 7.65 31.92 10.58
N VAL A 277 8.69 32.53 10.02
CA VAL A 277 10.08 32.07 10.17
C VAL A 277 10.81 33.14 10.95
N ASP A 278 11.55 32.74 11.98
CA ASP A 278 12.45 33.59 12.75
C ASP A 278 13.80 32.87 12.88
N GLY A 279 14.81 33.38 12.17
CA GLY A 279 16.11 32.71 12.04
C GLY A 279 15.97 31.29 11.48
N ALA A 280 16.40 30.31 12.28
CA ALA A 280 16.28 28.88 11.99
C ALA A 280 15.05 28.23 12.67
N SER A 281 14.08 29.01 13.12
CA SER A 281 12.86 28.50 13.77
C SER A 281 11.63 28.80 12.93
N VAL A 282 10.69 27.84 12.90
CA VAL A 282 9.37 28.01 12.30
C VAL A 282 8.33 28.09 13.42
N HIS A 283 7.46 29.09 13.32
CA HIS A 283 6.34 29.29 14.21
C HIS A 283 5.04 28.95 13.49
N ILE A 284 4.23 28.07 14.07
CA ILE A 284 2.90 27.67 13.58
C ILE A 284 1.91 27.92 14.71
N GLY A 285 1.20 29.05 14.66
CA GLY A 285 0.38 29.50 15.78
C GLY A 285 1.23 29.68 17.05
N ALA A 286 0.95 28.89 18.09
CA ALA A 286 1.70 28.90 19.35
C ALA A 286 2.92 27.96 19.36
N ARG A 287 3.05 27.06 18.37
CA ARG A 287 4.16 26.11 18.29
C ARG A 287 5.39 26.81 17.73
N SER A 288 6.55 26.56 18.32
CA SER A 288 7.86 26.96 17.79
C SER A 288 8.72 25.72 17.58
N ILE A 289 9.28 25.59 16.39
CA ILE A 289 9.99 24.39 15.94
C ILE A 289 11.35 24.84 15.42
N ALA A 290 12.41 24.43 16.12
CA ALA A 290 13.78 24.65 15.66
C ALA A 290 14.07 23.76 14.45
N LEU A 291 14.68 24.33 13.42
CA LEU A 291 15.14 23.63 12.24
C LEU A 291 16.64 23.40 12.33
N ASP A 292 17.06 22.23 11.89
CA ASP A 292 18.48 21.92 11.67
C ASP A 292 18.89 22.41 10.28
N LEU A 293 18.71 23.72 10.05
CA LEU A 293 18.97 24.40 8.79
C LEU A 293 19.57 25.80 9.06
N PRO A 294 20.47 26.30 8.21
CA PRO A 294 20.97 27.67 8.31
C PRO A 294 19.83 28.70 8.27
N ALA A 295 19.94 29.73 9.11
CA ALA A 295 19.01 30.86 9.09
C ALA A 295 19.07 31.60 7.74
N GLY A 296 17.91 31.99 7.21
CA GLY A 296 17.80 32.79 5.97
C GLY A 296 17.60 31.97 4.69
N ASP A 297 17.97 30.69 4.67
CA ASP A 297 17.83 29.81 3.50
C ASP A 297 16.71 28.78 3.66
N ILE A 298 15.56 29.24 4.16
CA ILE A 298 14.38 28.40 4.42
C ILE A 298 13.22 28.85 3.52
N ALA A 299 12.77 27.94 2.67
CA ALA A 299 11.60 28.13 1.83
C ALA A 299 10.40 27.36 2.40
N LEU A 300 9.24 28.03 2.41
CA LEU A 300 7.98 27.50 2.94
C LEU A 300 6.91 27.47 1.87
N ALA A 301 6.13 26.39 1.85
CA ALA A 301 4.86 26.30 1.12
C ALA A 301 3.83 25.65 2.02
N ALA A 302 2.58 26.11 2.02
CA ALA A 302 1.55 25.50 2.85
C ALA A 302 0.22 25.36 2.11
N ASN A 303 -0.47 24.24 2.35
CA ASN A 303 -1.86 24.06 1.95
C ASN A 303 -2.77 24.17 3.19
N ALA A 304 -4.00 23.66 3.12
CA ALA A 304 -4.97 23.78 4.22
C ALA A 304 -4.52 23.07 5.51
N HIS A 305 -3.71 22.01 5.43
CA HIS A 305 -3.41 21.13 6.58
C HIS A 305 -1.92 20.93 6.84
N THR A 306 -1.06 21.26 5.87
CA THR A 306 0.36 20.89 5.89
C THR A 306 1.24 22.08 5.53
N LEU A 307 2.35 22.22 6.26
CA LEU A 307 3.47 23.08 5.91
C LEU A 307 4.61 22.22 5.37
N ALA A 308 5.08 22.53 4.16
CA ALA A 308 6.32 22.00 3.60
C ALA A 308 7.46 23.00 3.80
N ILE A 309 8.58 22.50 4.32
CA ILE A 309 9.81 23.25 4.58
C ILE A 309 10.92 22.67 3.71
N THR A 310 11.61 23.53 2.98
CA THR A 310 12.74 23.18 2.12
C THR A 310 13.89 24.16 2.28
N SER A 311 15.08 23.76 1.83
CA SER A 311 16.30 24.57 1.89
C SER A 311 17.29 24.11 0.81
N PRO A 312 18.12 25.01 0.25
CA PRO A 312 19.18 24.64 -0.69
C PRO A 312 20.25 23.71 -0.08
N TRP A 313 20.26 23.51 1.24
CA TRP A 313 21.25 22.69 1.94
C TRP A 313 20.83 21.23 2.11
N THR A 314 19.59 20.87 1.79
CA THR A 314 19.06 19.53 1.98
C THR A 314 18.30 19.02 0.77
N HIS A 315 18.32 17.70 0.58
CA HIS A 315 17.48 17.00 -0.38
C HIS A 315 16.22 16.45 0.29
N ALA A 316 15.83 16.96 1.45
CA ALA A 316 14.64 16.54 2.17
C ALA A 316 13.61 17.67 2.23
N ILE A 317 12.34 17.27 2.28
CA ILE A 317 11.19 18.13 2.54
C ILE A 317 10.68 17.74 3.92
N ARG A 318 10.67 18.71 4.84
CA ARG A 318 10.04 18.51 6.16
C ARG A 318 8.59 18.94 6.06
N LEU A 319 7.68 18.02 6.34
CA LEU A 319 6.23 18.18 6.28
C LEU A 319 5.69 18.23 7.70
N LEU A 320 5.05 19.34 8.07
CA LEU A 320 4.52 19.55 9.41
C LEU A 320 3.00 19.80 9.37
N PRO A 321 2.24 19.29 10.35
CA PRO A 321 0.82 19.62 10.50
C PRO A 321 0.63 21.10 10.85
N LEU A 322 -0.38 21.75 10.26
CA LEU A 322 -0.79 23.11 10.61
C LEU A 322 -1.75 23.19 11.80
N ALA A 323 -2.43 22.09 12.11
CA ALA A 323 -3.36 21.92 13.23
C ALA A 323 -2.91 20.77 14.13
#